data_AF-F9ZSV7-F1
#
_entry.id   AF-F9ZSV7-F1
#
_cell.length_a   1.000
_cell.length_b   1.000
_cell.length_c   1.000
_cell.angle_alpha   90.00
_cell.angle_beta   90.00
_cell.angle_gamma   90.00
#
_symmetry.space_group_name_H-M   'P 1'
#
loop_
_entity.id
_entity.type
_entity.pdbx_description
1 polymer ?
#
loop_
_entity_poly.entity_id
_entity_poly.type
_entity_poly.pdbx_seq_one_letter_code
_entity_poly.pdbx_strand_id
1 'polypeptide(L)'
;MSAPSPRARRRFAWILLGIIAAYGIGAIALSVHIIHRQAAVRTELTMALENLDRLHQLVAVSAPGERAAVDAAWADRRALLLPSAKVAAKLEDSLLQEWRDAFPHAACGMPGSPFQTQLPRAHAARACHILVERQGAEIRVQAYDTQGLPMDNFYEFLYPYPPASRSEPEPSVPLYPLLRGLLERHGP
;
A
#
# COMPACT_ATOMS: atom_id res chain seq x y z
N MET A 1 -14.22 40.30 44.97
CA MET A 1 -13.39 40.07 43.76
C MET A 1 -13.77 41.09 42.70
N SER A 2 -12.87 41.98 42.33
CA SER A 2 -13.14 43.02 41.33
C SER A 2 -13.19 42.42 39.93
N ALA A 3 -14.21 42.76 39.13
CA ALA A 3 -14.35 42.25 37.79
C ALA A 3 -13.20 42.77 36.87
N PRO A 4 -12.66 41.95 35.96
CA PRO A 4 -11.58 42.36 35.07
C PRO A 4 -12.01 43.50 34.15
N SER A 5 -11.09 44.44 33.90
CA SER A 5 -11.36 45.64 33.09
C SER A 5 -11.63 45.30 31.61
N PRO A 6 -12.39 46.13 30.88
CA PRO A 6 -12.70 45.89 29.46
C PRO A 6 -11.46 45.71 28.57
N ARG A 7 -10.39 46.47 28.85
CA ARG A 7 -9.10 46.33 28.13
C ARG A 7 -8.42 44.98 28.42
N ALA A 8 -8.46 44.51 29.66
CA ALA A 8 -7.91 43.21 30.03
C ALA A 8 -8.70 42.07 29.37
N ARG A 9 -10.04 42.14 29.34
CA ARG A 9 -10.89 41.18 28.64
C ARG A 9 -10.60 41.15 27.13
N ARG A 10 -10.42 42.31 26.50
CA ARG A 10 -10.11 42.40 25.07
C ARG A 10 -8.73 41.81 24.74
N ARG A 11 -7.72 42.08 25.56
CA ARG A 11 -6.38 41.47 25.41
C ARG A 11 -6.44 39.95 25.57
N PHE A 12 -7.13 39.47 26.59
CA PHE A 12 -7.33 38.03 26.80
C PHE A 12 -8.04 37.38 25.61
N ALA A 13 -9.11 37.99 25.10
CA ALA A 13 -9.83 37.47 23.93
C ALA A 13 -8.93 37.38 22.68
N TRP A 14 -8.09 38.38 22.43
CA TRP A 14 -7.13 38.34 21.31
C TRP A 14 -6.06 37.28 21.49
N ILE A 15 -5.53 37.09 22.71
CA ILE A 15 -4.57 36.03 23.01
C ILE A 15 -5.23 34.66 22.77
N LEU A 16 -6.46 34.47 23.28
CA LEU A 16 -7.20 33.23 23.12
C LEU A 16 -7.49 32.93 21.64
N LEU A 17 -7.95 33.93 20.87
CA LEU A 17 -8.14 33.80 19.42
C LEU A 17 -6.84 33.46 18.70
N GLY A 18 -5.72 34.08 19.08
CA GLY A 18 -4.41 33.77 18.52
C GLY A 18 -3.99 32.31 18.77
N ILE A 19 -4.20 31.81 19.99
CA ILE A 19 -3.91 30.41 20.34
C ILE A 19 -4.78 29.45 19.53
N ILE A 20 -6.09 29.72 19.44
CA ILE A 20 -7.03 28.90 18.66
C ILE A 20 -6.62 28.87 17.18
N ALA A 21 -6.30 30.03 16.60
CA ALA A 21 -5.88 30.11 15.21
C ALA A 21 -4.56 29.37 14.96
N ALA A 22 -3.56 29.55 15.83
CA ALA A 22 -2.27 28.86 15.73
C ALA A 22 -2.43 27.33 15.83
N TYR A 23 -3.25 26.87 16.79
CA TYR A 23 -3.56 25.45 16.93
C TYR A 23 -4.28 24.90 15.68
N GLY A 24 -5.31 25.61 15.19
CA GLY A 24 -6.06 25.21 14.01
C GLY A 24 -5.18 25.08 12.77
N ILE A 25 -4.32 26.07 12.51
CA ILE A 25 -3.36 26.04 11.39
C ILE A 25 -2.39 24.86 11.56
N GLY A 26 -1.85 24.66 12.76
CA GLY A 26 -0.95 23.54 13.05
C GLY A 26 -1.59 22.17 12.80
N ALA A 27 -2.84 21.99 13.24
CA ALA A 27 -3.60 20.77 13.01
C ALA A 27 -3.88 20.52 11.53
N ILE A 28 -4.23 21.56 10.76
CA ILE A 28 -4.42 21.46 9.31
C ILE A 28 -3.11 21.06 8.62
N ALA A 29 -2.00 21.72 8.94
CA ALA A 29 -0.71 21.43 8.34
C ALA A 29 -0.26 19.98 8.62
N LEU A 30 -0.43 19.52 9.86
CA LEU A 30 -0.14 18.14 10.24
C LEU A 30 -1.04 17.14 9.51
N SER A 31 -2.34 17.45 9.39
CA SER A 31 -3.29 16.61 8.67
C SER A 31 -2.92 16.47 7.19
N VAL A 32 -2.60 17.58 6.51
CA VAL A 32 -2.14 17.58 5.12
C VAL A 32 -0.85 16.78 4.97
N HIS A 33 0.09 16.92 5.90
CA HIS A 33 1.33 16.16 5.89
C HIS A 33 1.08 14.65 6.00
N ILE A 34 0.23 14.22 6.93
CA ILE A 34 -0.12 12.81 7.10
C ILE A 34 -0.85 12.28 5.86
N ILE A 35 -1.83 13.03 5.33
CA ILE A 35 -2.58 12.64 4.13
C ILE A 35 -1.63 12.46 2.94
N HIS A 36 -0.71 13.39 2.71
CA HIS A 36 0.22 13.31 1.59
C HIS A 36 1.18 12.12 1.71
N ARG A 37 1.72 11.86 2.92
CA ARG A 37 2.59 10.71 3.17
C ARG A 37 1.84 9.38 3.04
N GLN A 38 0.63 9.30 3.56
CA GLN A 38 -0.21 8.10 3.41
C GLN A 38 -0.66 7.89 1.96
N ALA A 39 -0.89 8.96 1.19
CA ALA A 39 -1.28 8.85 -0.21
C ALA A 39 -0.22 8.13 -1.05
N ALA A 40 1.07 8.44 -0.85
CA ALA A 40 2.14 7.77 -1.59
C ALA A 40 2.25 6.26 -1.25
N VAL A 41 2.16 5.89 0.04
CA VAL A 41 2.10 4.45 0.44
C VAL A 41 0.90 3.75 -0.19
N ARG A 42 -0.24 4.44 -0.29
CA ARG A 42 -1.44 3.90 -0.94
C ARG A 42 -1.21 3.67 -2.43
N THR A 43 -0.64 4.62 -3.15
CA THR A 43 -0.31 4.47 -4.57
C THR A 43 0.61 3.27 -4.81
N GLU A 44 1.64 3.11 -3.99
CA GLU A 44 2.57 1.98 -4.06
C GLU A 44 1.85 0.63 -3.81
N LEU A 45 0.96 0.58 -2.81
CA LEU A 45 0.15 -0.61 -2.52
C LEU A 45 -0.82 -0.92 -3.65
N THR A 46 -1.54 0.08 -4.16
CA THR A 46 -2.50 -0.08 -5.25
C THR A 46 -1.82 -0.65 -6.48
N MET A 47 -0.65 -0.14 -6.85
CA MET A 47 0.14 -0.68 -7.97
C MET A 47 0.46 -2.17 -7.76
N ALA A 48 0.91 -2.56 -6.56
CA ALA A 48 1.23 -3.95 -6.26
C ALA A 48 -0.01 -4.85 -6.30
N LEU A 49 -1.14 -4.40 -5.74
CA LEU A 49 -2.39 -5.15 -5.76
C LEU A 49 -2.99 -5.26 -7.16
N GLU A 50 -2.92 -4.22 -7.99
CA GLU A 50 -3.31 -4.28 -9.40
C GLU A 50 -2.46 -5.28 -10.18
N ASN A 51 -1.15 -5.30 -9.95
CA ASN A 51 -0.27 -6.27 -10.57
C ASN A 51 -0.63 -7.69 -10.16
N LEU A 52 -0.88 -7.93 -8.87
CA LEU A 52 -1.34 -9.25 -8.40
C LEU A 52 -2.73 -9.62 -8.96
N ASP A 53 -3.66 -8.67 -9.09
CA ASP A 53 -5.00 -8.92 -9.66
C ASP A 53 -4.89 -9.29 -11.15
N ARG A 54 -4.11 -8.55 -11.93
CA ARG A 54 -3.83 -8.88 -13.33
C ARG A 54 -3.22 -10.27 -13.45
N LEU A 55 -2.25 -10.60 -12.60
CA LEU A 55 -1.66 -11.93 -12.57
C LEU A 55 -2.70 -13.00 -12.21
N HIS A 56 -3.55 -12.75 -11.21
CA HIS A 56 -4.64 -13.65 -10.81
C HIS A 56 -5.63 -13.94 -11.95
N GLN A 57 -5.94 -12.94 -12.77
CA GLN A 57 -6.76 -13.11 -13.97
C GLN A 57 -6.06 -13.94 -15.06
N LEU A 58 -4.72 -13.92 -15.09
CA LEU A 58 -3.89 -14.61 -16.08
C LEU A 58 -3.42 -16.00 -15.65
N VAL A 59 -3.59 -16.38 -14.39
CA VAL A 59 -3.27 -17.74 -13.92
C VAL A 59 -4.19 -18.72 -14.65
N ALA A 60 -3.60 -19.43 -15.62
CA ALA A 60 -4.24 -20.53 -16.31
C ALA A 60 -4.37 -21.71 -15.33
N VAL A 61 -5.60 -22.17 -15.14
CA VAL A 61 -5.93 -23.34 -14.31
C VAL A 61 -6.57 -24.39 -15.20
N SER A 62 -6.13 -25.63 -15.03
CA SER A 62 -6.54 -26.73 -15.90
C SER A 62 -7.81 -27.42 -15.38
N ALA A 63 -8.08 -27.33 -14.07
CA ALA A 63 -9.23 -27.97 -13.43
C ALA A 63 -10.22 -26.96 -12.82
N PRO A 64 -11.54 -27.19 -12.89
CA PRO A 64 -12.55 -26.32 -12.27
C PRO A 64 -12.37 -26.12 -10.75
N GLY A 65 -11.90 -27.14 -10.04
CA GLY A 65 -11.62 -27.05 -8.60
C GLY A 65 -10.41 -26.18 -8.25
N GLU A 66 -9.43 -26.06 -9.17
CA GLU A 66 -8.26 -25.19 -8.99
C GLU A 66 -8.64 -23.72 -9.17
N ARG A 67 -9.55 -23.40 -10.12
CA ARG A 67 -10.04 -22.02 -10.28
C ARG A 67 -10.73 -21.52 -9.02
N ALA A 68 -11.61 -22.34 -8.42
CA ALA A 68 -12.30 -21.98 -7.20
C ALA A 68 -11.34 -21.72 -6.02
N ALA A 69 -10.26 -22.50 -5.91
CA ALA A 69 -9.23 -22.28 -4.89
C ALA A 69 -8.45 -20.98 -5.11
N VAL A 70 -8.13 -20.66 -6.37
CA VAL A 70 -7.47 -19.39 -6.75
C VAL A 70 -8.37 -18.19 -6.47
N ASP A 71 -9.66 -18.28 -6.81
CA ASP A 71 -10.64 -17.22 -6.55
C ASP A 71 -10.89 -17.03 -5.05
N ALA A 72 -10.97 -18.12 -4.26
CA ALA A 72 -11.14 -18.03 -2.80
C ALA A 72 -9.91 -17.43 -2.12
N ALA A 73 -8.69 -17.81 -2.52
CA ALA A 73 -7.45 -17.22 -2.00
C ALA A 73 -7.38 -15.70 -2.26
N TRP A 74 -7.85 -15.26 -3.44
CA TRP A 74 -7.93 -13.84 -3.77
C TRP A 74 -9.02 -13.13 -2.95
N ALA A 75 -10.23 -13.69 -2.87
CA ALA A 75 -11.36 -13.09 -2.16
C ALA A 75 -11.13 -12.94 -0.65
N ASP A 76 -10.58 -13.97 0.00
CA ASP A 76 -10.45 -14.00 1.46
C ASP A 76 -9.18 -13.31 1.95
N ARG A 77 -8.07 -13.45 1.20
CA ARG A 77 -6.72 -13.13 1.70
C ARG A 77 -5.93 -12.18 0.80
N ARG A 78 -6.53 -11.75 -0.32
CA ARG A 78 -5.85 -11.00 -1.40
C ARG A 78 -4.53 -11.65 -1.80
N ALA A 79 -4.55 -12.98 -1.85
CA ALA A 79 -3.37 -13.79 -2.14
C ALA A 79 -3.39 -14.25 -3.60
N LEU A 80 -2.30 -14.02 -4.31
CA LEU A 80 -2.07 -14.64 -5.61
C LEU A 80 -1.63 -16.09 -5.36
N LEU A 81 -2.53 -17.03 -5.64
CA LEU A 81 -2.22 -18.47 -5.59
C LEU A 81 -1.66 -18.93 -6.93
N LEU A 82 -0.48 -19.57 -6.90
CA LEU A 82 0.23 -20.06 -8.07
C LEU A 82 0.30 -21.59 -8.10
N PRO A 83 0.61 -22.21 -9.25
CA PRO A 83 0.62 -23.67 -9.37
C PRO A 83 1.64 -24.39 -8.47
N SER A 84 2.73 -23.71 -8.07
CA SER A 84 3.72 -24.29 -7.17
C SER A 84 4.51 -23.23 -6.40
N ALA A 85 5.08 -23.63 -5.26
CA ALA A 85 5.97 -22.79 -4.47
C ALA A 85 7.23 -22.33 -5.24
N LYS A 86 7.70 -23.13 -6.20
CA LYS A 86 8.86 -22.78 -7.04
C LYS A 86 8.51 -21.65 -8.03
N VAL A 87 7.32 -21.72 -8.63
CA VAL A 87 6.80 -20.65 -9.50
C VAL A 87 6.56 -19.39 -8.67
N ALA A 88 5.99 -19.52 -7.47
CA ALA A 88 5.80 -18.41 -6.55
C ALA A 88 7.10 -17.71 -6.17
N ALA A 89 8.14 -18.46 -5.79
CA ALA A 89 9.44 -17.86 -5.44
C ALA A 89 10.04 -17.07 -6.61
N LYS A 90 10.03 -17.64 -7.83
CA LYS A 90 10.59 -16.96 -9.00
C LYS A 90 9.79 -15.73 -9.43
N LEU A 91 8.45 -15.79 -9.30
CA LEU A 91 7.59 -14.65 -9.59
C LEU A 91 7.74 -13.55 -8.54
N GLU A 92 7.81 -13.91 -7.25
CA GLU A 92 8.08 -12.97 -6.15
C GLU A 92 9.40 -12.22 -6.38
N ASP A 93 10.49 -12.92 -6.70
CA ASP A 93 11.79 -12.29 -6.98
C ASP A 93 11.70 -11.29 -8.14
N SER A 94 10.98 -11.65 -9.20
CA SER A 94 10.81 -10.80 -10.39
C SER A 94 9.97 -9.55 -10.07
N LEU A 95 8.85 -9.73 -9.36
CA LEU A 95 7.99 -8.63 -8.92
C LEU A 95 8.71 -7.70 -7.96
N LEU A 96 9.45 -8.24 -6.99
CA LEU A 96 10.22 -7.44 -6.04
C LEU A 96 11.28 -6.62 -6.75
N GLN A 97 12.01 -7.20 -7.71
CA GLN A 97 13.00 -6.45 -8.47
C GLN A 97 12.33 -5.30 -9.23
N GLU A 98 11.27 -5.59 -9.97
CA GLU A 98 10.53 -4.60 -10.76
C GLU A 98 9.95 -3.47 -9.89
N TRP A 99 9.30 -3.82 -8.78
CA TRP A 99 8.71 -2.83 -7.89
C TRP A 99 9.77 -2.00 -7.17
N ARG A 100 10.92 -2.56 -6.84
CA ARG A 100 12.05 -1.82 -6.26
C ARG A 100 12.69 -0.85 -7.25
N ASP A 101 12.75 -1.23 -8.52
CA ASP A 101 13.26 -0.37 -9.59
C ASP A 101 12.27 0.77 -9.89
N ALA A 102 10.97 0.50 -9.87
CA ALA A 102 9.92 1.50 -10.05
C ALA A 102 9.79 2.45 -8.85
N PHE A 103 10.02 1.94 -7.63
CA PHE A 103 9.91 2.69 -6.37
C PHE A 103 11.21 2.54 -5.57
N PRO A 104 12.26 3.32 -5.90
CA PRO A 104 13.55 3.23 -5.23
C PRO A 104 13.56 3.84 -3.82
N HIS A 105 12.52 4.62 -3.47
CA HIS A 105 12.41 5.36 -2.22
C HIS A 105 11.02 5.22 -1.64
N ALA A 106 10.93 4.92 -0.34
CA ALA A 106 9.65 4.85 0.37
C ALA A 106 9.07 6.25 0.65
N ALA A 107 7.74 6.36 0.54
CA ALA A 107 6.94 7.57 0.74
C ALA A 107 7.29 8.43 1.97
N CYS A 108 7.83 7.86 3.05
CA CYS A 108 8.12 8.56 4.31
C CYS A 108 9.55 9.08 4.47
N GLY A 109 10.29 9.16 3.35
CA GLY A 109 11.69 9.57 3.39
C GLY A 109 12.60 8.52 4.02
N MET A 110 12.10 7.29 4.14
CA MET A 110 12.90 6.14 4.56
C MET A 110 13.81 5.75 3.39
N PRO A 111 15.07 5.38 3.67
CA PRO A 111 16.00 4.96 2.63
C PRO A 111 15.57 3.61 2.04
N GLY A 112 15.78 3.47 0.73
CA GLY A 112 15.47 2.25 -0.01
C GLY A 112 13.99 2.11 -0.38
N SER A 113 13.71 1.02 -1.10
CA SER A 113 12.38 0.75 -1.62
C SER A 113 11.35 0.46 -0.52
N PRO A 114 10.08 0.85 -0.71
CA PRO A 114 9.00 0.45 0.18
C PRO A 114 8.79 -1.07 0.20
N PHE A 115 9.12 -1.80 -0.87
CA PHE A 115 8.87 -3.24 -1.00
C PHE A 115 9.92 -4.11 -0.31
N GLN A 116 9.50 -4.80 0.74
CA GLN A 116 10.36 -5.61 1.60
C GLN A 116 9.80 -7.02 1.77
N THR A 117 10.66 -8.04 1.83
CA THR A 117 10.24 -9.43 2.17
C THR A 117 10.29 -9.70 3.66
N GLN A 118 10.94 -8.81 4.41
CA GLN A 118 11.04 -8.88 5.84
C GLN A 118 11.03 -7.47 6.41
N LEU A 119 10.19 -7.24 7.41
CA LEU A 119 10.14 -5.98 8.13
C LEU A 119 10.66 -6.12 9.56
N PRO A 120 11.21 -5.03 10.13
CA PRO A 120 11.61 -5.01 11.53
C PRO A 120 10.43 -5.29 12.46
N ARG A 121 10.70 -5.91 13.62
CA ARG A 121 9.66 -6.12 14.64
C ARG A 121 9.15 -4.83 15.26
N ALA A 122 9.98 -3.78 15.31
CA ALA A 122 9.57 -2.49 15.84
C ALA A 122 8.54 -1.81 14.92
N HIS A 123 7.37 -1.46 15.45
CA HIS A 123 6.27 -0.85 14.67
C HIS A 123 6.72 0.37 13.88
N ALA A 124 7.35 1.35 14.53
CA ALA A 124 7.79 2.58 13.88
C ALA A 124 8.75 2.35 12.69
N ALA A 125 9.52 1.24 12.69
CA ALA A 125 10.43 0.90 11.62
C ALA A 125 9.76 0.18 10.43
N ARG A 126 8.48 -0.16 10.53
CA ARG A 126 7.66 -0.66 9.42
C ARG A 126 6.95 0.45 8.66
N ALA A 127 6.96 1.67 9.21
CA ALA A 127 6.19 2.77 8.67
C ALA A 127 6.49 2.97 7.18
N CYS A 128 5.42 3.01 6.37
CA CYS A 128 5.50 3.29 4.95
C CYS A 128 6.27 2.25 4.13
N HIS A 129 6.34 1.02 4.64
CA HIS A 129 6.79 -0.13 3.88
C HIS A 129 5.61 -1.01 3.46
N ILE A 130 5.84 -1.78 2.40
CA ILE A 130 4.96 -2.82 1.90
C ILE A 130 5.69 -4.13 2.07
N LEU A 131 5.14 -4.99 2.92
CA LEU A 131 5.61 -6.35 3.10
C LEU A 131 5.06 -7.22 1.97
N VAL A 132 5.95 -7.87 1.25
CA VAL A 132 5.65 -8.92 0.27
C VAL A 132 5.91 -10.25 0.97
N GLU A 133 4.86 -11.01 1.24
CA GLU A 133 4.95 -12.30 1.92
C GLU A 133 4.67 -13.43 0.93
N ARG A 134 5.55 -14.43 0.92
CA ARG A 134 5.28 -15.70 0.27
C ARG A 134 5.02 -16.80 1.29
N GLN A 135 3.88 -17.47 1.16
CA GLN A 135 3.51 -18.64 1.95
C GLN A 135 3.27 -19.84 1.03
N GLY A 136 4.30 -20.66 0.84
CA GLY A 136 4.24 -21.77 -0.11
C GLY A 136 4.07 -21.26 -1.55
N ALA A 137 2.91 -21.51 -2.15
CA ALA A 137 2.55 -21.08 -3.50
C ALA A 137 1.73 -19.78 -3.55
N GLU A 138 1.48 -19.15 -2.39
CA GLU A 138 0.74 -17.90 -2.28
C GLU A 138 1.70 -16.71 -2.16
N ILE A 139 1.41 -15.61 -2.86
CA ILE A 139 2.06 -14.31 -2.70
C ILE A 139 1.03 -13.31 -2.19
N ARG A 140 1.36 -12.56 -1.14
CA ARG A 140 0.51 -11.55 -0.50
C ARG A 140 1.29 -10.25 -0.33
N VAL A 141 0.57 -9.14 -0.31
CA VAL A 141 1.14 -7.82 0.00
C VAL A 141 0.37 -7.15 1.13
N GLN A 142 1.10 -6.49 2.02
CA GLN A 142 0.55 -5.77 3.17
C GLN A 142 1.29 -4.45 3.34
N ALA A 143 0.60 -3.32 3.19
CA ALA A 143 1.17 -2.01 3.51
C ALA A 143 1.10 -1.71 5.00
N TYR A 144 1.98 -0.81 5.45
CA TYR A 144 1.98 -0.24 6.78
C TYR A 144 1.92 1.28 6.69
N ASP A 145 1.08 1.89 7.52
CA ASP A 145 0.85 3.33 7.50
C ASP A 145 2.06 4.13 8.03
N THR A 146 1.91 5.45 8.16
CA THR A 146 2.93 6.35 8.70
C THR A 146 3.33 6.07 10.16
N GLN A 147 2.58 5.24 10.87
CA GLN A 147 2.84 4.82 12.25
C GLN A 147 3.34 3.37 12.34
N GLY A 148 3.40 2.66 11.20
CA GLY A 148 3.79 1.26 11.16
C GLY A 148 2.70 0.29 11.60
N LEU A 149 1.44 0.72 11.53
CA LEU A 149 0.28 -0.12 11.70
C LEU A 149 -0.10 -0.77 10.36
N PRO A 150 -0.48 -2.05 10.33
CA PRO A 150 -0.92 -2.68 9.10
C PRO A 150 -2.12 -1.89 8.57
N MET A 151 -2.06 -1.54 7.30
CA MET A 151 -3.19 -0.95 6.61
C MET A 151 -4.13 -2.08 6.27
N ASP A 152 -5.15 -2.27 7.10
CA ASP A 152 -6.26 -3.13 6.73
C ASP A 152 -6.85 -2.55 5.44
N ASN A 153 -6.98 -3.38 4.40
CA ASN A 153 -7.55 -2.98 3.09
C ASN A 153 -9.01 -2.46 3.20
N PHE A 154 -9.53 -2.25 4.41
CA PHE A 154 -10.77 -1.54 4.72
C PHE A 154 -10.83 -0.15 4.08
N TYR A 155 -9.69 0.55 3.93
CA TYR A 155 -9.68 1.83 3.20
C TYR A 155 -9.89 1.65 1.68
N GLU A 156 -9.47 0.54 1.08
CA GLU A 156 -9.80 0.19 -0.31
C GLU A 156 -11.26 -0.24 -0.48
N PHE A 157 -11.85 -0.81 0.58
CA PHE A 157 -13.29 -1.09 0.63
C PHE A 157 -14.13 0.19 0.73
N LEU A 158 -13.67 1.18 1.51
CA LEU A 158 -14.36 2.46 1.70
C LEU A 158 -14.10 3.46 0.56
N TYR A 159 -12.96 3.35 -0.12
CA TYR A 159 -12.56 4.20 -1.23
C TYR A 159 -12.04 3.34 -2.38
N PRO A 160 -12.90 2.53 -3.03
CA PRO A 160 -12.51 1.79 -4.21
C PRO A 160 -12.01 2.78 -5.27
N TYR A 161 -10.87 2.47 -5.88
CA TYR A 161 -10.33 3.26 -6.97
C TYR A 161 -11.41 3.40 -8.07
N PRO A 162 -11.70 4.62 -8.56
CA PRO A 162 -12.66 4.78 -9.65
C PRO A 162 -12.12 4.03 -10.88
N PRO A 163 -12.97 3.33 -11.66
CA PRO A 163 -12.53 2.69 -12.89
C PRO A 163 -11.85 3.75 -13.77
N ALA A 164 -10.59 3.51 -14.10
CA ALA A 164 -9.66 4.49 -14.66
C ALA A 164 -10.29 5.36 -15.74
N SER A 165 -10.52 6.64 -15.43
CA SER A 165 -10.64 7.68 -16.44
C SER A 165 -9.41 8.59 -16.37
N ARG A 166 -8.43 8.25 -17.21
CA ARG A 166 -7.35 9.09 -17.73
C ARG A 166 -6.23 9.54 -16.77
N SER A 167 -5.01 9.31 -17.27
CA SER A 167 -3.73 9.98 -16.97
C SER A 167 -3.06 9.68 -15.62
N GLU A 168 -2.71 8.42 -15.39
CA GLU A 168 -1.54 8.04 -14.58
C GLU A 168 -0.68 7.07 -15.42
N PRO A 169 0.66 7.07 -15.26
CA PRO A 169 1.55 6.37 -16.16
C PRO A 169 1.17 4.90 -16.22
N GLU A 170 0.85 4.44 -17.43
CA GLU A 170 0.72 3.04 -17.74
C GLU A 170 1.98 2.34 -17.20
N PRO A 171 1.89 1.39 -16.24
CA PRO A 171 3.05 0.63 -15.85
C PRO A 171 3.53 -0.08 -17.11
N SER A 172 4.63 0.42 -17.66
CA SER A 172 5.15 0.09 -18.99
C SER A 172 5.85 -1.27 -19.03
N VAL A 173 5.39 -2.22 -18.21
CA VAL A 173 6.04 -3.52 -18.08
C VAL A 173 5.06 -4.60 -18.49
N PRO A 174 5.41 -5.41 -19.49
CA PRO A 174 4.57 -6.52 -19.87
C PRO A 174 4.78 -7.59 -18.79
N LEU A 175 3.87 -7.67 -17.81
CA LEU A 175 3.80 -8.77 -16.83
C LEU A 175 3.42 -10.11 -17.54
N TYR A 176 2.79 -9.99 -18.70
CA TYR A 176 2.27 -11.10 -19.49
C TYR A 176 3.36 -12.06 -20.04
N PRO A 177 4.48 -11.62 -20.66
CA PRO A 177 5.56 -12.49 -21.10
C PRO A 177 6.30 -13.17 -19.94
N LEU A 178 6.36 -12.53 -18.77
CA LEU A 178 7.01 -13.07 -17.57
C LEU A 178 6.19 -14.23 -17.01
N LEU A 179 4.88 -14.03 -16.80
CA LEU A 179 3.98 -15.09 -16.36
C LEU A 179 3.88 -16.21 -17.40
N ARG A 180 3.75 -15.87 -18.68
CA ARG A 180 3.69 -16.84 -19.79
C ARG A 180 4.95 -17.69 -19.87
N GLY A 181 6.14 -17.08 -19.83
CA GLY A 181 7.41 -17.82 -19.86
C GLY A 181 7.66 -18.67 -18.61
N LEU A 182 7.07 -18.32 -17.46
CA LEU A 182 7.12 -19.10 -16.23
C LEU A 182 6.15 -20.29 -16.27
N LEU A 183 4.92 -20.06 -16.75
CA LEU A 183 3.90 -21.09 -16.91
C LEU A 183 4.25 -22.07 -18.03
N GLU A 184 4.85 -21.62 -19.14
CA GLU A 184 5.25 -22.48 -20.27
C GLU A 184 6.48 -23.35 -19.95
N ARG A 185 7.39 -22.91 -19.06
CA ARG A 185 8.59 -23.69 -18.67
C ARG A 185 8.36 -24.61 -17.48
N HIS A 186 7.27 -24.41 -16.72
CA HIS A 186 7.01 -25.10 -15.46
C HIS A 186 5.55 -25.60 -15.32
N GLY A 187 4.75 -25.53 -16.39
CA GLY A 187 3.54 -26.33 -16.54
C GLY A 187 3.89 -27.82 -16.68
N PRO A 188 2.92 -28.72 -16.47
CA PRO A 188 3.15 -30.17 -16.33
C PRO A 188 3.96 -30.79 -17.47
#